data_AF-A0A660QYG4-F1
#
_entry.id   AF-A0A660QYG4-F1
#
_cell.length_a   1.000
_cell.length_b   1.000
_cell.length_c   1.000
_cell.angle_alpha   90.00
_cell.angle_beta   90.00
_cell.angle_gamma   90.00
#
_symmetry.space_group_name_H-M   'P 1'
#
loop_
_entity.id
_entity.type
_entity.pdbx_description
1 polymer ?
#
loop_
_entity_poly.entity_id
_entity_poly.type
_entity_poly.pdbx_seq_one_letter_code
_entity_poly.pdbx_strand_id
1 'polypeptide(L)'
;PVGPDRVSVCPGVVLSGEMKGPRNEQAVLLQTDNQQMGITGCAHPGIVAITRRLAETAPGLPMGVMGGFHLKDSPAEEIEQIVQALEKLGARWVAPTHCSGELAEALFAERFGKRCLPLRPGSVITPESLV
;
A
#
# COMPACT_ATOMS: atom_id res chain seq x y z
N PRO A 1 -1.27 19.32 2.36
CA PRO A 1 -0.42 19.92 1.30
C PRO A 1 0.06 18.82 0.34
N VAL A 2 -0.45 18.81 -0.89
CA VAL A 2 -0.09 17.85 -1.95
C VAL A 2 0.77 18.62 -2.96
N GLY A 3 1.88 18.05 -3.42
CA GLY A 3 2.63 18.59 -4.58
C GLY A 3 1.85 18.35 -5.89
N PRO A 4 2.46 18.43 -7.09
CA PRO A 4 1.72 18.46 -8.35
C PRO A 4 0.70 17.32 -8.49
N ASP A 5 -0.38 17.59 -9.25
CA ASP A 5 -1.54 16.71 -9.41
C ASP A 5 -1.18 15.26 -9.80
N ARG A 6 -2.11 14.32 -9.56
CA ARG A 6 -1.94 12.92 -10.02
C ARG A 6 -1.69 12.91 -11.52
N VAL A 7 -0.67 12.18 -11.95
CA VAL A 7 -0.28 12.10 -13.37
C VAL A 7 -0.56 10.70 -13.88
N SER A 8 -1.36 10.59 -14.94
CA SER A 8 -1.45 9.36 -15.74
C SER A 8 -0.20 9.23 -16.60
N VAL A 9 0.55 8.15 -16.42
CA VAL A 9 1.78 7.88 -17.19
C VAL A 9 1.44 7.17 -18.49
N CYS A 10 0.59 6.14 -18.38
CA CYS A 10 0.02 5.37 -19.48
C CYS A 10 -1.28 4.69 -19.00
N PRO A 11 -2.08 4.07 -19.89
CA PRO A 11 -3.30 3.38 -19.49
C PRO A 11 -3.05 2.39 -18.32
N GLY A 12 -3.79 2.57 -17.23
CA GLY A 12 -3.67 1.73 -16.03
C GLY A 12 -2.51 2.09 -15.09
N VAL A 13 -1.70 3.12 -15.35
CA VAL A 13 -0.59 3.52 -14.47
C VAL A 13 -0.71 5.00 -14.09
N VAL A 14 -0.94 5.24 -12.80
CA VAL A 14 -1.17 6.59 -12.26
C VAL A 14 -0.21 6.88 -11.10
N LEU A 15 0.39 8.06 -11.08
CA LEU A 15 1.19 8.54 -9.95
C LEU A 15 0.30 9.25 -8.93
N SER A 16 0.56 9.06 -7.63
CA SER A 16 -0.18 9.72 -6.54
C SER A 16 -0.04 11.25 -6.52
N GLY A 17 0.94 11.78 -7.26
CA GLY A 17 1.55 13.08 -7.00
C GLY A 17 2.46 13.03 -5.76
N GLU A 18 3.20 14.10 -5.53
CA GLU A 18 4.05 14.21 -4.34
C GLU A 18 3.18 14.33 -3.08
N MET A 19 3.43 13.47 -2.11
CA MET A 19 2.81 13.45 -0.79
C MET A 19 3.82 13.94 0.25
N LYS A 20 3.44 14.94 1.04
CA LYS A 20 4.29 15.48 2.10
C LYS A 20 4.32 14.54 3.30
N GLY A 21 5.50 14.41 3.92
CA GLY A 21 5.76 13.62 5.11
C GLY A 21 7.14 13.93 5.68
N PRO A 22 7.67 13.14 6.64
CA PRO A 22 9.05 13.26 7.11
C PRO A 22 10.07 13.20 5.97
N ARG A 23 9.74 12.44 4.92
CA ARG A 23 10.31 12.56 3.58
C ARG A 23 9.15 12.64 2.59
N ASN A 24 9.23 13.58 1.66
CA ASN A 24 8.24 13.62 0.59
C ASN A 24 8.41 12.39 -0.29
N GLU A 25 7.29 11.77 -0.65
CA GLU A 25 7.30 10.57 -1.48
C GLU A 25 6.18 10.63 -2.52
N GLN A 26 6.26 9.74 -3.49
CA GLN A 26 5.19 9.44 -4.43
C GLN A 26 4.99 7.93 -4.48
N ALA A 27 3.77 7.51 -4.80
CA ALA A 27 3.39 6.12 -4.99
C ALA A 27 2.82 5.93 -6.40
N VAL A 28 2.85 4.68 -6.86
CA VAL A 28 2.29 4.28 -8.16
C VAL A 28 1.01 3.49 -7.91
N LEU A 29 -0.04 3.75 -8.68
CA LEU A 29 -1.22 2.92 -8.78
C LEU A 29 -1.18 2.15 -10.09
N LEU A 30 -1.22 0.83 -10.00
CA LEU A 30 -1.49 -0.04 -11.14
C LEU A 30 -2.97 -0.41 -11.12
N GLN A 31 -3.65 -0.18 -12.23
CA GLN A 31 -5.07 -0.46 -12.40
C GLN A 31 -5.26 -1.49 -13.49
N THR A 32 -6.14 -2.43 -13.20
CA THR A 32 -6.71 -3.36 -14.16
C THR A 32 -8.22 -3.14 -14.19
N ASP A 33 -8.93 -3.86 -15.05
CA ASP A 33 -10.38 -3.72 -15.18
C ASP A 33 -11.14 -4.06 -13.88
N ASN A 34 -10.57 -4.91 -13.03
CA ASN A 34 -11.28 -5.48 -11.87
C ASN A 34 -10.69 -5.09 -10.51
N GLN A 35 -9.52 -4.46 -10.46
CA GLN A 35 -8.76 -4.24 -9.23
C GLN A 35 -7.61 -3.26 -9.41
N GLN A 36 -7.06 -2.83 -8.28
CA GLN A 36 -5.96 -1.86 -8.21
C GLN A 36 -4.91 -2.30 -7.22
N MET A 37 -3.65 -1.97 -7.49
CA MET A 37 -2.53 -2.19 -6.59
C MET A 37 -1.72 -0.91 -6.45
N GLY A 38 -1.66 -0.39 -5.23
CA GLY A 38 -0.74 0.68 -4.85
C GLY A 38 0.65 0.14 -4.58
N ILE A 39 1.68 0.79 -5.11
CA ILE A 39 3.09 0.47 -4.90
C ILE A 39 3.76 1.68 -4.28
N THR A 40 4.38 1.48 -3.12
CA THR A 40 5.14 2.50 -2.40
C THR A 40 6.58 2.07 -2.19
N GLY A 41 7.49 3.05 -2.10
CA GLY A 41 8.88 2.81 -1.73
C GLY A 41 9.00 2.43 -0.25
N CYS A 42 8.92 3.42 0.65
CA CYS A 42 8.98 3.18 2.10
C CYS A 42 7.81 3.78 2.88
N ALA A 43 6.96 4.61 2.29
CA ALA A 43 5.76 5.16 2.92
C ALA A 43 6.02 6.12 4.10
N HIS A 44 7.01 7.01 3.98
CA HIS A 44 7.25 8.04 5.00
C HIS A 44 6.02 8.94 5.27
N PRO A 45 5.20 9.31 4.27
CA PRO A 45 3.92 10.00 4.50
C PRO A 45 2.87 9.18 5.28
N GLY A 46 3.14 7.90 5.55
CA GLY A 46 2.25 6.97 6.23
C GLY A 46 1.46 6.10 5.23
N ILE A 47 1.49 4.78 5.42
CA ILE A 47 0.86 3.83 4.50
C ILE A 47 -0.67 4.03 4.39
N VAL A 48 -1.35 4.40 5.48
CA VAL A 48 -2.79 4.69 5.48
C VAL A 48 -3.11 5.91 4.62
N ALA A 49 -2.29 6.96 4.70
CA ALA A 49 -2.48 8.19 3.91
C ALA A 49 -2.25 7.92 2.42
N ILE A 50 -1.18 7.18 2.09
CA ILE A 50 -0.87 6.77 0.71
C ILE A 50 -2.02 5.92 0.16
N THR A 51 -2.46 4.92 0.90
CA THR A 51 -3.57 4.04 0.49
C THR A 51 -4.83 4.87 0.25
N ARG A 52 -5.21 5.76 1.17
CA ARG A 52 -6.38 6.64 0.97
C ARG A 52 -6.24 7.50 -0.28
N ARG A 53 -5.07 8.12 -0.47
CA ARG A 53 -4.77 8.92 -1.66
C ARG A 53 -4.87 8.09 -2.93
N LEU A 54 -4.51 6.81 -2.93
CA LEU A 54 -4.63 5.98 -4.13
C LEU A 54 -6.08 5.54 -4.40
N ALA A 55 -6.84 5.18 -3.36
CA ALA A 55 -8.24 4.73 -3.45
C ALA A 55 -9.17 5.76 -4.13
N GLU A 56 -8.89 7.05 -3.92
CA GLU A 56 -9.62 8.15 -4.53
C GLU A 56 -9.46 8.22 -6.07
N THR A 57 -8.54 7.45 -6.68
CA THR A 57 -8.27 7.53 -8.13
C THR A 57 -9.33 6.83 -8.96
N ALA A 58 -9.77 5.65 -8.55
CA ALA A 58 -10.98 5.05 -9.10
C ALA A 58 -11.74 4.35 -7.97
N PRO A 59 -12.71 5.05 -7.37
CA PRO A 59 -13.55 4.51 -6.31
C PRO A 59 -14.29 3.25 -6.76
N GLY A 60 -14.45 2.30 -5.84
CA GLY A 60 -15.28 1.10 -6.04
C GLY A 60 -14.55 -0.15 -6.54
N LEU A 61 -13.31 -0.03 -7.04
CA LEU A 61 -12.50 -1.22 -7.33
C LEU A 61 -11.79 -1.72 -6.06
N PRO A 62 -11.69 -3.04 -5.85
CA PRO A 62 -10.87 -3.61 -4.79
C PRO A 62 -9.42 -3.12 -4.91
N MET A 63 -8.85 -2.72 -3.78
CA MET A 63 -7.53 -2.11 -3.74
C MET A 63 -6.59 -2.86 -2.80
N GLY A 64 -5.40 -3.18 -3.30
CA GLY A 64 -4.27 -3.62 -2.50
C GLY A 64 -3.19 -2.55 -2.37
N VAL A 65 -2.28 -2.73 -1.41
CA VAL A 65 -1.08 -1.90 -1.29
C VAL A 65 0.15 -2.75 -0.95
N MET A 66 1.27 -2.49 -1.62
CA MET A 66 2.52 -3.21 -1.45
C MET A 66 3.75 -2.31 -1.40
N GLY A 67 4.79 -2.76 -0.71
CA GLY A 67 6.06 -2.05 -0.57
C GLY A 67 6.52 -1.90 0.87
N GLY A 68 7.47 -0.99 1.11
CA GLY A 68 7.88 -0.64 2.46
C GLY A 68 6.86 0.26 3.15
N PHE A 69 6.47 -0.08 4.39
CA PHE A 69 5.48 0.67 5.16
C PHE A 69 6.10 1.55 6.28
N HIS A 70 7.43 1.52 6.44
CA HIS A 70 8.19 2.26 7.45
C HIS A 70 7.78 1.97 8.90
N LEU A 71 7.55 0.70 9.23
CA LEU A 71 7.04 0.28 10.54
C LEU A 71 8.07 -0.48 11.39
N LYS A 72 9.30 -0.66 10.89
CA LYS A 72 10.30 -1.52 11.53
C LYS A 72 10.59 -1.11 12.98
N ASP A 73 10.57 0.19 13.25
CA ASP A 73 10.90 0.77 14.56
C ASP A 73 9.64 1.24 15.32
N SER A 74 8.44 0.97 14.79
CA SER A 74 7.17 1.32 15.45
C SER A 74 6.80 0.29 16.54
N PRO A 75 6.19 0.71 17.65
CA PRO A 75 5.68 -0.21 18.66
C PRO A 75 4.50 -1.02 18.13
N ALA A 76 4.28 -2.22 18.68
CA ALA A 76 3.22 -3.13 18.25
C ALA A 76 1.83 -2.47 18.20
N GLU A 77 1.49 -1.66 19.21
CA GLU A 77 0.19 -0.96 19.27
C GLU A 77 -0.03 -0.02 18.07
N GLU A 78 1.01 0.71 17.65
CA GLU A 78 0.93 1.59 16.47
C GLU A 78 0.74 0.78 15.19
N ILE A 79 1.46 -0.34 15.06
CA ILE A 79 1.32 -1.25 13.92
C ILE A 79 -0.11 -1.81 13.85
N GLU A 80 -0.67 -2.25 14.97
CA GLU A 80 -2.04 -2.76 15.05
C GLU A 80 -3.07 -1.69 14.66
N GLN A 81 -2.88 -0.44 15.09
CA GLN A 81 -3.73 0.67 14.69
C GLN A 81 -3.70 0.90 13.17
N ILE A 82 -2.51 0.79 12.56
CA ILE A 82 -2.33 0.93 11.10
C ILE A 82 -2.97 -0.24 10.34
N VAL A 83 -2.77 -1.46 10.82
CA VAL A 83 -3.40 -2.68 10.29
C VAL A 83 -4.93 -2.53 10.27
N GLN A 84 -5.52 -2.11 11.40
CA GLN A 84 -6.95 -1.87 11.50
C GLN A 84 -7.42 -0.71 10.62
N ALA A 85 -6.62 0.35 10.49
CA ALA A 85 -6.96 1.50 9.65
C ALA A 85 -6.99 1.13 8.16
N LEU A 86 -6.05 0.31 7.69
CA LEU A 86 -6.05 -0.19 6.31
C LEU A 86 -7.23 -1.13 6.04
N GLU A 87 -7.57 -2.00 7.00
CA GLU A 87 -8.74 -2.85 6.89
C GLU A 87 -10.04 -2.03 6.83
N LYS A 88 -10.20 -1.04 7.72
CA LYS A 88 -11.36 -0.12 7.72
C LYS A 88 -11.45 0.71 6.46
N LEU A 89 -10.31 1.03 5.84
CA LEU A 89 -10.26 1.71 4.54
C LEU A 89 -10.71 0.80 3.39
N GLY A 90 -10.90 -0.50 3.64
CA GLY A 90 -11.30 -1.47 2.64
C GLY A 90 -10.15 -2.04 1.83
N ALA A 91 -8.90 -1.95 2.32
CA ALA A 91 -7.77 -2.62 1.67
C ALA A 91 -8.05 -4.12 1.56
N ARG A 92 -8.12 -4.62 0.34
CA ARG A 92 -8.38 -6.04 0.08
C ARG A 92 -7.11 -6.85 0.27
N TRP A 93 -5.96 -6.36 -0.22
CA TRP A 93 -4.66 -7.02 -0.07
C TRP A 93 -3.60 -6.08 0.50
N VAL A 94 -2.62 -6.66 1.19
CA VAL A 94 -1.45 -5.96 1.72
C VAL A 94 -0.20 -6.77 1.46
N ALA A 95 0.92 -6.12 1.20
CA ALA A 95 2.20 -6.81 1.09
C ALA A 95 3.32 -5.93 1.68
N PRO A 96 3.38 -5.81 3.02
CA PRO A 96 4.49 -5.14 3.69
C PRO A 96 5.81 -5.86 3.39
N THR A 97 6.87 -5.10 3.10
CA THR A 97 8.22 -5.64 2.90
C THR A 97 9.31 -4.61 3.27
N HIS A 98 10.58 -4.95 3.11
CA HIS A 98 11.72 -4.04 3.23
C HIS A 98 11.79 -3.29 4.57
N CYS A 99 11.36 -2.02 4.62
CA CYS A 99 11.41 -1.18 5.81
C CYS A 99 10.21 -1.36 6.76
N SER A 100 9.32 -2.31 6.48
CA SER A 100 8.20 -2.66 7.36
C SER A 100 8.63 -3.41 8.63
N GLY A 101 9.63 -4.29 8.52
CA GLY A 101 10.10 -5.11 9.64
C GLY A 101 9.24 -6.34 9.94
N GLU A 102 9.84 -7.33 10.59
CA GLU A 102 9.25 -8.66 10.81
C GLU A 102 7.98 -8.62 11.67
N LEU A 103 7.94 -7.75 12.68
CA LEU A 103 6.77 -7.59 13.54
C LEU A 103 5.56 -7.09 12.75
N ALA A 104 5.76 -6.10 11.86
CA ALA A 104 4.70 -5.63 11.00
C ALA A 104 4.23 -6.72 10.04
N GLU A 105 5.16 -7.41 9.38
CA GLU A 105 4.82 -8.53 8.48
C GLU A 105 3.97 -9.60 9.19
N ALA A 106 4.31 -9.94 10.45
CA ALA A 106 3.55 -10.90 11.25
C ALA A 106 2.14 -10.40 11.59
N LEU A 107 2.00 -9.16 12.08
CA LEU A 107 0.69 -8.60 12.47
C LEU A 107 -0.24 -8.39 11.26
N PHE A 108 0.33 -7.96 10.12
CA PHE A 108 -0.42 -7.91 8.87
C PHE A 108 -0.85 -9.30 8.40
N ALA A 109 0.03 -10.30 8.47
CA ALA A 109 -0.30 -11.68 8.11
C ALA A 109 -1.38 -12.28 9.02
N GLU A 110 -1.32 -12.02 10.33
CA GLU A 110 -2.35 -12.46 11.27
C GLU A 110 -3.72 -11.87 10.92
N ARG A 111 -3.78 -10.56 10.64
CA ARG A 111 -5.05 -9.89 10.37
C ARG A 111 -5.61 -10.14 8.98
N PHE A 112 -4.78 -10.08 7.95
CA PHE A 112 -5.21 -10.20 6.55
C PHE A 112 -5.21 -11.65 6.05
N GLY A 113 -4.54 -12.57 6.75
CA GLY A 113 -4.46 -13.98 6.37
C GLY A 113 -3.88 -14.14 4.97
N LYS A 114 -4.58 -14.89 4.11
CA LYS A 114 -4.21 -15.08 2.69
C LYS A 114 -4.17 -13.79 1.88
N ARG A 115 -4.76 -12.70 2.39
CA ARG A 115 -4.74 -11.38 1.75
C ARG A 115 -3.47 -10.59 2.07
N CYS A 116 -2.64 -11.07 3.00
CA CYS A 116 -1.27 -10.60 3.18
C CYS A 116 -0.36 -11.38 2.23
N LEU A 117 0.08 -10.76 1.15
CA LEU A 117 0.87 -11.41 0.11
C LEU A 117 2.34 -11.42 0.52
N PRO A 118 3.01 -12.58 0.53
CA PRO A 118 4.43 -12.64 0.82
C PRO A 118 5.24 -12.09 -0.37
N LEU A 119 6.02 -11.04 -0.13
CA LEU A 119 6.95 -10.48 -1.11
C LEU A 119 8.40 -10.76 -0.73
N ARG A 120 9.13 -11.38 -1.65
CA ARG A 120 10.56 -11.66 -1.58
C ARG A 120 11.22 -11.33 -2.92
N PRO A 121 12.56 -11.16 -2.97
CA PRO A 121 13.25 -11.08 -4.24
C PRO A 121 12.88 -12.24 -5.17
N GLY A 122 12.47 -11.92 -6.40
CA GLY A 122 12.01 -12.91 -7.39
C GLY A 122 10.52 -13.28 -7.29
N SER A 123 9.77 -12.76 -6.32
CA SER A 123 8.31 -12.93 -6.29
C SER A 123 7.65 -12.34 -7.55
N VAL A 124 6.65 -13.06 -8.06
CA VAL A 124 5.77 -12.60 -9.14
C VAL A 124 4.36 -12.50 -8.58
N ILE A 125 3.76 -11.31 -8.70
CA ILE A 125 2.35 -11.08 -8.35
C ILE A 125 1.57 -10.91 -9.64
N THR A 126 0.56 -11.73 -9.82
CA THR A 126 -0.34 -11.70 -10.97
C THR A 126 -1.77 -11.36 -10.52
N PRO A 127 -2.70 -11.04 -11.43
CA PRO A 127 -4.12 -10.89 -11.07
C PRO A 127 -4.69 -12.13 -10.36
N GLU A 128 -4.25 -13.33 -10.71
CA GLU A 128 -4.67 -14.59 -10.07
C GLU A 128 -4.08 -14.77 -8.67
N SER A 129 -3.04 -14.01 -8.32
CA SER A 129 -2.54 -13.92 -6.94
C SER A 129 -3.46 -13.09 -6.04
N LEU A 130 -4.42 -12.36 -6.64
CA LEU A 130 -5.29 -11.38 -6.03
C LEU A 130 -6.76 -11.82 -6.13
N VAL A 131 -7.05 -13.07 -5.77
CA VAL A 131 -8.42 -13.63 -5.79
C VAL A 131 -8.88 -13.90 -4.36
#